data_AF-A0A959V2A6-F1
#
_entry.id   AF-A0A959V2A6-F1
#
_cell.length_a   1.000
_cell.length_b   1.000
_cell.length_c   1.000
_cell.angle_alpha   90.00
_cell.angle_beta   90.00
_cell.angle_gamma   90.00
#
_symmetry.space_group_name_H-M   'P 1'
#
loop_
_entity.id
_entity.type
_entity.pdbx_description
1 polymer ?
#
loop_
_entity_poly.entity_id
_entity_poly.type
_entity_poly.pdbx_seq_one_letter_code
_entity_poly.pdbx_strand_id
1 'polypeptide(L)' 'CRGLVRIDHIWGEHGIGTIEVNTTPGFTAASIVPRMLAASDLGEAEVVNGMVKDALRRGGQPSER' A
#
# COMPACT_ATOMS: atom_id res chain seq x y z
N CYS A 1 -3.40 -6.45 6.86
CA CYS A 1 -3.96 -5.68 5.73
C CYS A 1 -3.87 -6.50 4.44
N ARG A 2 -4.60 -6.15 3.38
CA ARG A 2 -4.50 -6.78 2.05
C ARG A 2 -4.46 -5.70 0.98
N GLY A 3 -3.70 -5.93 -0.09
CA GLY A 3 -3.46 -4.91 -1.11
C GLY A 3 -2.42 -3.88 -0.65
N LEU A 4 -2.77 -2.60 -0.70
CA LEU A 4 -1.89 -1.49 -0.39
C LEU A 4 -2.19 -0.90 0.99
N VAL A 5 -1.13 -0.52 1.72
CA VAL A 5 -1.22 0.24 2.95
C VAL A 5 -0.13 1.31 2.96
N ARG A 6 -0.45 2.51 3.45
CA ARG A 6 0.55 3.51 3.84
C ARG A 6 0.72 3.42 5.36
N ILE A 7 1.96 3.35 5.83
CA ILE A 7 2.27 3.36 7.25
C ILE A 7 3.05 4.65 7.53
N ASP A 8 2.53 5.44 8.46
CA ASP A 8 3.15 6.71 8.82
C ASP A 8 3.92 6.54 10.12
N HIS A 9 5.15 7.05 10.12
CA HIS A 9 6.10 6.94 11.22
C HIS A 9 6.60 8.32 11.65
N ILE A 10 6.90 8.46 12.93
CA ILE A 10 7.73 9.54 13.48
C ILE A 10 9.05 8.90 13.92
N TRP A 11 10.17 9.43 13.42
CA TRP A 11 11.51 9.07 13.87
C TRP A 11 11.99 10.10 14.92
N GLY A 12 12.36 9.65 16.12
CA GLY A 12 12.84 10.51 17.21
C GLY A 12 13.98 9.89 18.01
N GLU A 13 14.39 10.54 19.10
CA GLU A 13 15.54 10.12 19.94
C GLU A 13 15.41 8.70 20.50
N HIS A 14 14.19 8.22 20.70
CA HIS A 14 13.91 6.88 21.23
C HIS A 14 13.57 5.84 20.13
N GLY A 15 13.74 6.19 18.85
CA GLY A 15 13.49 5.32 17.71
C GLY A 15 12.22 5.66 16.92
N ILE A 16 11.64 4.64 16.26
CA ILE A 16 10.46 4.76 15.41
C ILE A 16 9.18 4.60 16.22
N GLY A 17 8.32 5.62 16.19
CA GLY A 17 6.91 5.51 16.57
C GLY A 17 6.02 5.40 15.33
N THR A 18 5.17 4.38 15.26
CA THR A 18 4.14 4.28 14.20
C THR A 18 2.90 5.04 14.63
N ILE A 19 2.41 5.96 13.79
CA ILE A 19 1.27 6.82 14.13
C ILE A 19 -0.01 6.49 13.36
N GLU A 20 0.10 5.92 12.15
CA GLU A 20 -1.07 5.59 11.35
C GLU A 20 -0.83 4.34 10.50
N VAL A 21 -1.88 3.53 10.35
CA VAL A 21 -1.99 2.49 9.32
C VAL A 21 -3.16 2.86 8.42
N ASN A 22 -2.86 3.41 7.24
CA ASN A 22 -3.86 3.90 6.30
C ASN A 22 -4.11 2.86 5.20
N THR A 23 -5.29 2.22 5.24
CA THR A 23 -5.70 1.17 4.29
C THR A 23 -6.37 1.70 3.02
N THR A 24 -6.58 3.02 2.90
CA THR A 24 -7.16 3.69 1.73
C THR A 24 -6.40 4.98 1.42
N PRO A 25 -5.09 4.89 1.11
CA PRO A 25 -4.30 6.08 0.85
C PRO A 25 -4.71 6.73 -0.48
N GLY A 26 -4.48 8.04 -0.59
CA GLY A 26 -4.66 8.76 -1.86
C GLY A 26 -3.76 8.19 -2.97
N PHE A 27 -4.27 8.17 -4.20
CA PHE A 27 -3.59 7.59 -5.38
C PHE A 27 -3.57 8.52 -6.60
N THR A 28 -3.71 9.84 -6.39
CA THR A 28 -3.44 10.83 -7.45
C THR A 28 -1.93 11.05 -7.59
N ALA A 29 -1.45 11.62 -8.71
CA ALA A 29 -0.03 11.93 -8.89
C ALA A 29 0.56 12.80 -7.76
N ALA A 30 -0.26 13.66 -7.14
CA ALA A 30 0.14 14.49 -6.00
C ALA A 30 0.09 13.76 -4.63
N SER A 31 -0.32 12.49 -4.58
CA SER A 31 -0.43 11.71 -3.36
C SER A 31 0.91 11.10 -2.94
N ILE A 32 1.03 10.73 -1.66
CA ILE A 32 2.27 10.17 -1.09
C ILE A 32 2.63 8.83 -1.75
N VAL A 33 1.67 7.91 -1.91
CA VAL A 33 1.97 6.56 -2.42
C VAL A 33 2.57 6.59 -3.84
N PRO A 34 1.97 7.26 -4.84
CA PRO A 34 2.57 7.35 -6.18
C PRO A 34 4.00 7.91 -6.18
N ARG A 35 4.28 8.94 -5.37
CA ARG A 35 5.65 9.46 -5.20
C ARG A 35 6.61 8.45 -4.58
N MET A 36 6.16 7.66 -3.60
CA MET A 36 6.98 6.60 -3.01
C MET A 36 7.31 5.52 -4.04
N LEU A 37 6.33 5.10 -4.85
CA LEU A 37 6.56 4.11 -5.91
C LEU A 37 7.62 4.59 -6.91
N ALA A 38 7.53 5.84 -7.36
CA ALA A 38 8.50 6.46 -8.25
C ALA A 38 9.92 6.50 -7.66
N ALA A 39 10.05 6.64 -6.33
CA ALA A 39 11.34 6.59 -5.64
C ALA A 39 11.85 5.15 -5.35
N SER A 40 10.99 4.13 -5.52
CA SER A 40 11.27 2.73 -5.19
C SER A 40 11.63 1.87 -6.40
N ASP A 41 11.83 2.47 -7.58
CA ASP A 41 11.94 1.78 -8.87
C ASP A 41 10.75 0.84 -9.18
N LEU A 42 9.58 1.08 -8.56
CA LEU A 42 8.36 0.32 -8.79
C LEU A 42 7.41 1.09 -9.71
N GLY A 43 6.94 0.44 -10.78
CA GLY A 43 5.96 1.04 -11.68
C GLY A 43 4.56 1.09 -11.08
N GLU A 44 3.86 2.23 -11.19
CA GLU A 44 2.48 2.37 -10.72
C GLU A 44 1.54 1.31 -11.31
N ALA A 45 1.64 1.09 -12.63
CA ALA A 45 0.83 0.09 -13.32
C ALA A 45 1.14 -1.34 -12.84
N GLU A 46 2.39 -1.64 -12.50
CA GLU A 46 2.78 -2.95 -11.97
C GLU A 46 2.12 -3.19 -10.60
N VAL A 47 2.19 -2.20 -9.71
CA VAL A 47 1.61 -2.28 -8.37
C VAL A 47 0.09 -2.42 -8.42
N VAL A 48 -0.59 -1.60 -9.24
CA VAL A 48 -2.05 -1.68 -9.40
C VAL A 48 -2.47 -3.02 -9.98
N ASN A 49 -1.80 -3.50 -11.04
CA ASN A 49 -2.09 -4.80 -11.62
C ASN A 49 -1.82 -5.95 -10.63
N GLY A 50 -0.77 -5.84 -9.81
CA GLY A 50 -0.49 -6.78 -8.73
C GLY A 50 -1.63 -6.86 -7.72
N MET A 51 -2.15 -5.71 -7.26
CA MET A 51 -3.29 -5.65 -6.35
C MET A 51 -4.55 -6.29 -6.93
N VAL A 52 -4.86 -6.02 -8.20
CA VAL A 52 -6.02 -6.60 -8.90
C VAL A 52 -5.87 -8.12 -9.02
N LYS A 53 -4.71 -8.61 -9.46
CA LYS A 53 -4.42 -10.06 -9.55
C LYS A 53 -4.60 -10.74 -8.19
N ASP A 54 -4.07 -10.14 -7.14
CA ASP A 54 -4.17 -10.69 -5.79
C ASP A 54 -5.61 -10.65 -5.25
N ALA A 55 -6.40 -9.63 -5.61
CA ALA A 55 -7.83 -9.56 -5.31
C ALA A 55 -8.64 -10.64 -6.05
N LEU A 56 -8.39 -10.85 -7.34
CA LEU A 56 -9.02 -11.90 -8.14
C LEU A 56 -8.70 -13.29 -7.60
N ARG A 57 -7.43 -13.53 -7.22
CA ARG A 57 -7.01 -14.80 -6.61
C ARG A 57 -7.78 -15.10 -5.33
N ARG A 58 -8.06 -14.08 -4.51
CA ARG A 58 -8.90 -14.25 -3.31
C ARG A 58 -10.37 -14.45 -3.63
N GLY A 59 -10.91 -13.69 -4.59
CA GLY A 59 -12.32 -13.78 -4.98
C GLY A 59 -12.69 -15.12 -5.63
N GLY A 60 -11.72 -15.80 -6.26
CA GLY A 60 -11.88 -17.15 -6.81
C GLY A 60 -11.64 -18.30 -5.83
N GLN A 61 -11.22 -18.01 -4.60
CA GLN A 61 -11.13 -19.03 -3.54
C GLN A 61 -12.48 -19.08 -2.80
N PRO A 62 -13.03 -20.27 -2.50
CA PRO A 62 -14.19 -20.37 -1.63
C PRO A 62 -13.91 -19.60 -0.34
N SER A 63 -14.85 -18.74 0.05
CA SER A 63 -14.79 -18.06 1.34
C SER A 63 -14.80 -19.13 2.44
N GLU A 64 -13.68 -19.34 3.14
CA GLU A 64 -13.70 -19.94 4.48
C GLU A 64 -14.33 -18.92 5.44
N ARG A 65 -15.66 -18.85 5.39
CA ARG A 65 -16.52 -18.26 6.42
C ARG A 65 -17.74 -19.15 6.56
#